data_AF-A0A6P1CRQ2-F1
#
_entry.id   AF-A0A6P1CRQ2-F1
#
_cell.length_a   1.000
_cell.length_b   1.000
_cell.length_c   1.000
_cell.angle_alpha   90.00
_cell.angle_beta   90.00
_cell.angle_gamma   90.00
#
_symmetry.space_group_name_H-M   'P 1'
#
loop_
_entity.id
_entity.type
_entity.pdbx_description
1 polymer ?
#
loop_
_entity_poly.entity_id
_entity_poly.type
_entity_poly.pdbx_seq_one_letter_code
_entity_poly.pdbx_strand_id
1 'polypeptide(L)'
;MPAELNRWVASLRPDPRYLTYQPDTPGTRAQVLIVGQHAAFATPPTGGTPLATFPGVTPAAVGSGCAVMGLVRVEYATRVDTTDADGILHSRWEDGTFAHLPHGIGWRLMPAQPDPTSNRWVIATGRWAVGARQALLPRAVLREAPGAPATVAVHDHNPHTGRPAMA
;
A
#
# COMPACT_ATOMS: atom_id res chain seq x y z
N MET A 1 11.88 -18.87 -4.07
CA MET A 1 11.98 -17.53 -4.67
C MET A 1 13.44 -17.29 -5.07
N PRO A 2 13.75 -16.72 -6.26
CA PRO A 2 15.11 -16.39 -6.66
C PRO A 2 15.82 -15.47 -5.66
N ALA A 3 17.13 -15.66 -5.46
CA ALA A 3 17.93 -14.90 -4.48
C ALA A 3 17.91 -13.38 -4.74
N GLU A 4 17.80 -12.98 -6.00
CA GLU A 4 17.73 -11.57 -6.41
C GLU A 4 16.48 -10.86 -5.87
N LEU A 5 15.38 -11.58 -5.66
CA LEU A 5 14.15 -11.01 -5.13
C LEU A 5 14.24 -10.73 -3.62
N ASN A 6 15.20 -11.31 -2.90
CA ASN A 6 15.36 -11.10 -1.46
C ASN A 6 15.63 -9.63 -1.10
N ARG A 7 16.20 -8.84 -2.02
CA ARG A 7 16.44 -7.40 -1.80
C ARG A 7 15.15 -6.58 -1.69
N TRP A 8 14.04 -7.12 -2.18
CA TRP A 8 12.71 -6.52 -2.17
C TRP A 8 11.82 -7.03 -1.02
N VAL A 9 12.34 -7.93 -0.19
CA VAL A 9 11.59 -8.51 0.93
C VAL A 9 11.62 -7.57 2.13
N ALA A 10 10.43 -7.24 2.63
CA ALA A 10 10.24 -6.49 3.86
C ALA A 10 9.89 -7.43 5.02
N SER A 11 10.46 -7.14 6.18
CA SER A 11 10.10 -7.83 7.42
C SER A 11 8.85 -7.17 8.02
N LEU A 12 7.86 -7.98 8.39
CA LEU A 12 6.70 -7.52 9.14
C LEU A 12 7.00 -7.54 10.63
N ARG A 13 6.48 -6.54 11.33
CA ARG A 13 6.43 -6.50 12.79
C ARG A 13 5.07 -5.97 13.24
N PRO A 14 4.64 -6.27 14.47
CA PRO A 14 3.50 -5.59 15.08
C PRO A 14 3.65 -4.07 14.98
N ASP A 15 2.56 -3.38 14.66
CA ASP A 15 2.49 -1.93 14.83
C ASP A 15 2.25 -1.64 16.33
N PRO A 16 3.14 -0.85 16.99
CA PRO A 16 3.03 -0.48 18.40
C PRO A 16 1.65 0.04 18.81
N ARG A 17 0.95 0.73 17.90
CA ARG A 17 -0.39 1.29 18.17
C ARG A 17 -1.45 0.23 18.43
N TYR A 18 -1.22 -1.00 17.99
CA TYR A 18 -2.20 -2.09 18.06
C TYR A 18 -1.76 -3.25 18.97
N LEU A 19 -0.63 -3.11 19.69
CA LEU A 19 -0.10 -4.18 20.55
C LEU A 19 -1.12 -4.66 21.59
N THR A 20 -1.89 -3.75 22.19
CA THR A 20 -2.92 -4.07 23.19
C THR A 20 -4.08 -4.92 22.65
N TYR A 21 -4.25 -4.98 21.33
CA TYR A 21 -5.34 -5.70 20.66
C TYR A 21 -4.87 -6.97 19.95
N GLN A 22 -3.59 -7.33 20.05
CA GLN A 22 -3.07 -8.55 19.44
C GLN A 22 -3.23 -9.75 20.39
N PRO A 23 -3.62 -10.93 19.87
CA PRO A 23 -3.58 -12.15 20.66
C PRO A 23 -2.14 -12.52 21.03
N ASP A 24 -1.93 -13.16 22.19
CA ASP A 24 -0.63 -13.59 22.74
C ASP A 24 0.12 -14.67 21.92
N THR A 25 -0.19 -14.81 20.63
CA THR A 25 0.47 -15.77 19.76
C THR A 25 1.88 -15.25 19.45
N PRO A 26 2.95 -16.07 19.63
CA PRO A 26 4.30 -15.65 19.30
C PRO A 26 4.35 -15.22 17.83
N GLY A 27 4.71 -13.95 17.61
CA GLY A 27 4.76 -13.35 16.28
C GLY A 27 5.77 -14.07 15.40
N THR A 28 5.28 -14.92 14.50
CA THR A 28 6.11 -15.44 13.40
C THR A 28 6.70 -14.24 12.67
N ARG A 29 8.01 -14.29 12.37
CA ARG A 29 8.66 -13.31 11.48
C ARG A 29 8.04 -13.43 10.09
N ALA A 30 6.89 -12.80 9.90
CA ALA A 30 6.22 -12.76 8.62
C ALA A 30 6.99 -11.81 7.70
N GLN A 31 7.15 -12.21 6.45
CA GLN A 31 7.84 -11.45 5.42
C GLN A 31 6.90 -11.25 4.25
N VAL A 32 7.05 -10.13 3.55
CA VAL A 32 6.31 -9.83 2.32
C VAL A 32 7.26 -9.41 1.23
N LEU A 33 6.96 -9.80 0.00
CA LEU A 33 7.66 -9.33 -1.17
C LEU A 33 7.01 -8.04 -1.67
N ILE A 34 7.79 -6.97 -1.80
CA ILE A 34 7.32 -5.72 -2.40
C ILE A 34 7.60 -5.76 -3.90
N VAL A 35 6.56 -5.81 -4.73
CA VAL A 35 6.72 -6.07 -6.17
C VAL A 35 6.86 -4.82 -7.02
N GLY A 36 6.54 -3.66 -6.47
CA GLY A 36 6.60 -2.40 -7.18
C GLY A 36 5.95 -1.28 -6.40
N GLN A 37 5.75 -0.15 -7.09
CA GLN A 37 5.17 1.05 -6.50
C GLN A 37 4.07 1.69 -7.36
N HIS A 38 3.24 2.51 -6.73
CA HIS A 38 2.24 3.33 -7.39
C HIS A 38 2.10 4.67 -6.66
N ALA A 39 2.02 5.76 -7.42
CA ALA A 39 1.71 7.10 -6.92
C ALA A 39 0.26 7.44 -7.25
N ALA A 40 -0.52 7.74 -6.22
CA ALA A 40 -1.92 8.14 -6.32
C ALA A 40 -2.10 9.57 -5.78
N PHE A 41 -3.14 10.23 -6.26
CA PHE A 41 -3.51 11.58 -5.86
C PHE A 41 -4.94 11.60 -5.31
N ALA A 42 -5.13 12.37 -4.24
CA ALA A 42 -6.33 12.56 -3.42
C ALA A 42 -6.84 11.31 -2.68
N THR A 43 -6.86 10.15 -3.34
CA THR A 43 -7.42 8.92 -2.78
C THR A 43 -6.51 7.71 -3.05
N PRO A 44 -6.56 6.66 -2.21
CA PRO A 44 -5.84 5.40 -2.47
C PRO A 44 -6.32 4.73 -3.77
N PRO A 45 -5.44 4.00 -4.48
CA PRO A 45 -5.80 3.31 -5.72
C PRO A 45 -6.79 2.16 -5.45
N THR A 46 -7.63 1.88 -6.45
CA THR A 46 -8.58 0.77 -6.42
C THR A 46 -7.92 -0.54 -6.88
N GLY A 47 -8.57 -1.67 -6.59
CA GLY A 47 -8.15 -2.97 -7.12
C GLY A 47 -8.08 -2.97 -8.65
N GLY A 48 -7.07 -3.66 -9.21
CA GLY A 48 -6.76 -3.65 -10.63
C GLY A 48 -5.82 -2.52 -11.07
N THR A 49 -5.49 -1.56 -10.19
CA THR A 49 -4.55 -0.48 -10.51
C THR A 49 -3.14 -1.04 -10.76
N PRO A 50 -2.50 -0.75 -11.91
CA PRO A 50 -1.16 -1.25 -12.21
C PRO A 50 -0.07 -0.70 -11.27
N LEU A 51 0.89 -1.56 -10.95
CA LEU A 51 2.11 -1.21 -10.23
C LEU A 51 3.29 -1.03 -11.20
N ALA A 52 4.06 0.04 -11.00
CA ALA A 52 5.39 0.16 -11.58
C ALA A 52 6.31 -0.87 -10.91
N THR A 53 6.58 -1.96 -11.63
CA THR A 53 7.23 -3.16 -11.10
C THR A 53 8.72 -2.93 -10.87
N PHE A 54 9.26 -3.41 -9.75
CA PHE A 54 10.69 -3.28 -9.48
C PHE A 54 11.55 -4.19 -10.36
N PRO A 55 12.82 -3.84 -10.63
CA PRO A 55 13.67 -4.63 -11.51
C PRO A 55 13.83 -6.08 -11.05
N GLY A 56 13.62 -7.00 -12.00
CA GLY A 56 13.71 -8.46 -11.80
C GLY A 56 12.46 -9.10 -11.19
N VAL A 57 11.47 -8.30 -10.78
CA VAL A 57 10.21 -8.84 -10.25
C VAL A 57 9.26 -9.09 -11.40
N THR A 58 8.83 -10.34 -11.60
CA THR A 58 7.79 -10.70 -12.57
C THR A 58 6.82 -11.69 -11.94
N PRO A 59 5.55 -11.76 -12.39
CA PRO A 59 4.62 -12.79 -11.92
C PRO A 59 5.19 -14.21 -12.00
N ALA A 60 5.90 -14.54 -13.06
CA ALA A 60 6.52 -15.86 -13.25
C ALA A 60 7.69 -16.14 -12.29
N ALA A 61 8.43 -15.11 -11.86
CA ALA A 61 9.56 -15.27 -10.95
C ALA A 61 9.13 -15.43 -9.49
N VAL A 62 7.93 -14.97 -9.15
CA VAL A 62 7.36 -15.09 -7.80
C VAL A 62 6.64 -16.42 -7.68
N GLY A 63 7.21 -17.33 -6.89
CA GLY A 63 6.60 -18.63 -6.61
C GLY A 63 5.26 -18.51 -5.88
N SER A 64 4.40 -19.52 -6.02
CA SER A 64 3.14 -19.61 -5.29
C SER A 64 3.37 -19.60 -3.76
N GLY A 65 2.45 -18.96 -3.03
CA GLY A 65 2.50 -18.89 -1.56
C GLY A 65 3.32 -17.74 -0.96
N CYS A 66 3.95 -16.88 -1.78
CA CYS A 66 4.56 -15.66 -1.29
C CYS A 66 3.51 -14.56 -1.12
N ALA A 67 3.47 -13.92 0.05
CA ALA A 67 2.65 -12.73 0.25
C ALA A 67 3.25 -11.53 -0.47
N VAL A 68 2.48 -10.95 -1.38
CA VAL A 68 2.94 -9.93 -2.33
C VAL A 68 2.20 -8.62 -2.10
N MET A 69 2.97 -7.53 -2.03
CA MET A 69 2.45 -6.19 -1.74
C MET A 69 3.01 -5.16 -2.73
N GLY A 70 2.22 -4.13 -3.04
CA GLY A 70 2.66 -2.92 -3.71
C GLY A 70 2.86 -1.77 -2.73
N LEU A 71 3.92 -0.99 -2.92
CA LEU A 71 4.15 0.25 -2.17
C LEU A 71 3.34 1.39 -2.80
N VAL A 72 2.43 1.98 -2.03
CA VAL A 72 1.55 3.05 -2.51
C VAL A 72 1.91 4.35 -1.81
N ARG A 73 2.19 5.37 -2.61
CA ARG A 73 2.28 6.76 -2.20
C ARG A 73 0.96 7.44 -2.53
N VAL A 74 0.36 8.13 -1.57
CA VAL A 74 -0.86 8.92 -1.77
C VAL A 74 -0.56 10.37 -1.39
N GLU A 75 -0.69 11.28 -2.34
CA GLU A 75 -0.76 12.71 -2.05
C GLU A 75 -2.20 13.05 -1.69
N TYR A 76 -2.47 13.36 -0.43
CA TYR A 76 -3.83 13.72 -0.03
C TYR A 76 -4.13 15.17 -0.40
N ALA A 77 -5.29 15.35 -0.98
CA ALA A 77 -5.87 16.64 -1.28
C ALA A 77 -7.39 16.49 -1.23
N THR A 78 -8.08 17.54 -0.83
CA THR A 78 -9.53 17.60 -0.83
C THR A 78 -10.00 18.48 -1.97
N ARG A 79 -10.96 18.01 -2.76
CA ARG A 79 -11.62 18.84 -3.76
C ARG A 79 -12.58 19.79 -3.05
N VAL A 80 -12.35 21.08 -3.25
CA VAL A 80 -13.22 22.16 -2.77
C VAL A 80 -13.93 22.74 -3.98
N ASP A 81 -15.26 22.67 -3.94
CA ASP A 81 -16.13 23.19 -4.96
C ASP A 81 -16.82 24.47 -4.43
N THR A 82 -16.71 25.57 -5.17
CA THR A 82 -17.32 26.86 -4.82
C THR A 82 -18.13 27.38 -6.00
N THR A 83 -19.37 27.78 -5.75
CA THR A 83 -20.21 28.42 -6.76
C THR A 83 -20.11 29.94 -6.60
N ASP A 84 -19.82 30.65 -7.68
CA ASP A 84 -19.81 32.12 -7.67
C ASP A 84 -21.23 32.73 -7.77
N ALA A 85 -21.31 34.06 -7.78
CA ALA A 85 -22.58 34.80 -7.85
C ALA A 85 -23.35 34.57 -9.16
N ASP A 86 -22.66 34.15 -10.24
CA ASP A 86 -23.25 33.85 -11.54
C ASP A 86 -23.69 32.39 -11.66
N GLY A 87 -23.50 31.59 -10.59
CA GLY A 87 -23.87 30.18 -10.57
C GLY A 87 -22.81 29.25 -11.18
N ILE A 88 -21.61 29.76 -11.49
CA ILE A 88 -20.53 28.96 -12.08
C ILE A 88 -19.82 28.17 -10.98
N LEU A 89 -19.68 26.87 -11.21
CA LEU A 89 -18.95 25.96 -10.33
C LEU A 89 -17.45 26.04 -10.58
N HIS A 90 -16.69 26.44 -9.56
CA HIS A 90 -15.23 26.42 -9.54
C HIS A 90 -14.74 25.27 -8.65
N SER A 91 -13.78 24.49 -9.14
CA SER A 91 -13.20 23.38 -8.39
C SER A 91 -11.70 23.61 -8.20
N ARG A 92 -11.23 23.46 -6.96
CA ARG A 92 -9.80 23.47 -6.63
C ARG A 92 -9.44 22.32 -5.70
N TRP A 93 -8.17 21.93 -5.71
CA TRP A 93 -7.63 20.94 -4.79
C TRP A 93 -6.85 21.65 -3.70
N GLU A 94 -7.16 21.34 -2.45
CA GLU A 94 -6.52 21.92 -1.28
C GLU A 94 -5.98 20.83 -0.35
N ASP A 95 -4.81 21.08 0.25
CA ASP A 95 -4.28 20.24 1.32
C ASP A 95 -4.76 20.77 2.68
N GLY A 96 -5.13 19.87 3.59
CA GLY A 96 -5.45 20.23 4.97
C GLY A 96 -6.74 21.03 5.22
N THR A 97 -7.66 21.14 4.24
CA THR A 97 -8.93 21.89 4.40
C THR A 97 -9.76 21.42 5.60
N PHE A 98 -9.72 20.12 5.92
CA PHE A 98 -10.44 19.53 7.02
C PHE A 98 -9.47 18.88 8.01
N ALA A 99 -9.43 19.38 9.25
CA ALA A 99 -8.48 18.97 10.28
C ALA A 99 -8.48 17.45 10.60
N HIS A 100 -9.58 16.76 10.31
CA HIS A 100 -9.74 15.32 10.56
C HIS A 100 -9.45 14.43 9.33
N LEU A 101 -9.19 15.02 8.16
CA LEU A 101 -8.82 14.26 6.97
C LEU A 101 -7.30 14.08 6.89
N PRO A 102 -6.84 12.95 6.29
CA PRO A 102 -5.45 12.81 5.92
C PRO A 102 -5.00 13.98 5.04
N HIS A 103 -3.82 14.52 5.33
CA HIS A 103 -3.18 15.62 4.61
C HIS A 103 -1.73 15.25 4.28
N GLY A 104 -1.12 15.96 3.34
CA GLY A 104 0.24 15.70 2.88
C GLY A 104 0.43 14.34 2.18
N ILE A 105 1.56 13.67 2.43
CA ILE A 105 1.92 12.41 1.75
C ILE A 105 1.75 11.20 2.69
N GLY A 106 0.90 10.26 2.30
CA GLY A 106 0.77 8.95 2.94
C GLY A 106 1.54 7.86 2.20
N TRP A 107 2.19 6.97 2.95
CA TRP A 107 2.81 5.76 2.42
C TRP A 107 2.22 4.51 3.07
N ARG A 108 1.95 3.49 2.26
CA ARG A 108 1.36 2.22 2.72
C ARG A 108 1.74 1.05 1.82
N LEU A 109 1.69 -0.17 2.36
CA LEU A 109 1.66 -1.38 1.55
C LEU A 109 0.23 -1.84 1.33
N MET A 110 -0.11 -2.23 0.11
CA MET A 110 -1.40 -2.84 -0.25
C MET A 110 -1.17 -4.19 -0.94
N PRO A 111 -2.03 -5.21 -0.73
CA PRO A 111 -1.96 -6.49 -1.41
C PRO A 111 -1.88 -6.31 -2.92
N ALA A 112 -1.04 -7.11 -3.57
CA ALA A 112 -0.86 -7.11 -5.00
C ALA A 112 -1.02 -8.53 -5.56
N GLN A 113 -1.50 -8.60 -6.79
CA GLN A 113 -1.75 -9.86 -7.50
C GLN A 113 -1.34 -9.73 -8.97
N PRO A 114 -1.02 -10.84 -9.64
CA PRO A 114 -0.84 -10.82 -11.07
C PRO A 114 -2.20 -10.59 -11.75
N ASP A 115 -2.25 -9.67 -12.71
CA ASP A 115 -3.36 -9.57 -13.64
C ASP A 115 -3.23 -10.68 -14.69
N PRO A 116 -4.19 -11.62 -14.78
CA PRO A 116 -4.12 -12.74 -15.73
C PRO A 116 -4.12 -12.31 -17.19
N THR A 117 -4.60 -11.09 -17.50
CA THR A 117 -4.71 -10.61 -18.89
C THR A 117 -3.44 -9.93 -19.36
N SER A 118 -2.90 -9.00 -18.57
CA SER A 118 -1.72 -8.22 -18.96
C SER A 118 -0.39 -8.81 -18.47
N ASN A 119 -0.42 -9.85 -17.63
CA ASN A 119 0.75 -10.41 -16.95
C ASN A 119 1.57 -9.35 -16.18
N ARG A 120 0.88 -8.32 -15.65
CA ARG A 120 1.46 -7.26 -14.82
C ARG A 120 1.02 -7.41 -13.38
N TRP A 121 1.78 -6.84 -12.46
CA TRP A 121 1.34 -6.69 -11.09
C TRP A 121 0.31 -5.55 -10.98
N VAL A 122 -0.81 -5.84 -10.33
CA VAL A 122 -1.86 -4.87 -10.00
C VAL A 122 -2.16 -4.92 -8.51
N ILE A 123 -2.74 -3.85 -7.98
CA ILE A 123 -3.35 -3.86 -6.64
C ILE A 123 -4.43 -4.94 -6.61
N ALA A 124 -4.39 -5.83 -5.61
CA ALA A 124 -5.35 -6.91 -5.49
C ALA A 124 -6.76 -6.36 -5.23
N THR A 125 -7.76 -7.02 -5.80
CA THR A 125 -9.17 -6.66 -5.60
C THR A 125 -9.55 -6.81 -4.13
N GLY A 126 -10.12 -5.76 -3.54
CA GLY A 126 -10.56 -5.75 -2.15
C GLY A 126 -10.65 -4.34 -1.59
N ARG A 127 -11.30 -4.20 -0.44
CA ARG A 127 -11.27 -2.98 0.37
C ARG A 127 -10.29 -3.20 1.51
N TRP A 128 -9.04 -2.81 1.29
CA TRP A 128 -7.97 -3.09 2.24
C TRP A 128 -7.80 -1.95 3.26
N ALA A 129 -8.14 -2.26 4.51
CA ALA A 129 -7.91 -1.43 5.67
C ALA A 129 -6.53 -1.72 6.29
N VAL A 130 -6.05 -0.77 7.08
CA VAL A 130 -4.83 -0.94 7.88
C VAL A 130 -4.98 -2.16 8.80
N GLY A 131 -4.00 -3.05 8.75
CA GLY A 131 -3.87 -4.17 9.68
C GLY A 131 -3.03 -3.79 10.91
N ALA A 132 -2.87 -4.72 11.85
CA ALA A 132 -2.08 -4.50 13.06
C ALA A 132 -0.56 -4.63 12.84
N ARG A 133 -0.09 -4.49 11.59
CA ARG A 133 1.29 -4.74 11.18
C ARG A 133 1.87 -3.56 10.41
N GLN A 134 3.18 -3.41 10.53
CA GLN A 134 3.98 -2.50 9.73
C GLN A 134 5.15 -3.25 9.10
N ALA A 135 5.58 -2.79 7.94
CA ALA A 135 6.68 -3.39 7.18
C ALA A 135 7.93 -2.51 7.26
N LEU A 136 9.07 -3.12 7.64
CA LEU A 136 10.38 -2.48 7.55
C LEU A 136 10.87 -2.58 6.11
N LEU A 137 10.95 -1.45 5.41
CA LEU A 137 11.33 -1.41 4.01
C LEU A 137 12.83 -1.70 3.85
N PRO A 138 13.22 -2.61 2.95
CA PRO A 138 14.63 -2.86 2.67
C PRO A 138 15.25 -1.67 1.91
N ARG A 139 16.57 -1.53 1.99
CA ARG A 139 17.30 -0.42 1.37
C ARG A 139 17.08 -0.29 -0.14
N ALA A 140 16.88 -1.41 -0.85
CA ALA A 140 16.61 -1.38 -2.28
C ALA A 140 15.28 -0.66 -2.58
N VAL A 141 14.22 -0.95 -1.81
CA VAL A 141 12.92 -0.27 -1.95
C VAL A 141 13.04 1.22 -1.68
N LEU A 142 13.78 1.61 -0.64
CA LEU A 142 14.00 3.03 -0.30
C LEU A 142 14.79 3.79 -1.39
N ARG A 143 15.60 3.10 -2.19
CA ARG A 143 16.28 3.71 -3.35
C ARG A 143 15.35 3.93 -4.53
N GLU A 144 14.46 2.97 -4.79
CA GLU A 144 13.49 3.06 -5.89
C GLU A 144 12.29 3.97 -5.57
N ALA A 145 11.99 4.18 -4.28
CA ALA A 145 10.90 5.03 -3.82
C ALA A 145 11.41 6.18 -2.92
N PRO A 146 12.02 7.23 -3.51
CA PRO A 146 12.50 8.38 -2.75
C PRO A 146 11.38 9.02 -1.90
N GLY A 147 11.70 9.32 -0.64
CA GLY A 147 10.76 9.93 0.31
C GLY A 147 9.86 8.93 1.04
N ALA A 148 9.94 7.63 0.74
CA ALA A 148 9.29 6.60 1.55
C ALA A 148 9.93 6.51 2.94
N PRO A 149 9.15 6.43 4.02
CA PRO A 149 9.70 6.20 5.36
C PRO A 149 10.24 4.76 5.46
N ALA A 150 11.22 4.55 6.34
CA ALA A 150 11.79 3.22 6.57
C ALA A 150 10.76 2.18 7.06
N THR A 151 9.64 2.64 7.61
CA THR A 151 8.56 1.76 8.03
C THR A 151 7.22 2.31 7.55
N VAL A 152 6.39 1.43 6.99
CA VAL A 152 5.08 1.76 6.44
C VAL A 152 4.01 0.82 6.98
N ALA A 153 2.78 1.33 7.09
CA ALA A 153 1.63 0.53 7.49
C ALA A 153 1.29 -0.53 6.42
N VAL A 154 0.86 -1.71 6.87
CA VAL A 154 0.36 -2.78 6.01
C VAL A 154 -1.16 -2.68 5.96
N HIS A 155 -1.72 -2.47 4.78
CA HIS A 155 -3.17 -2.47 4.57
C HIS A 155 -3.58 -3.83 4.02
N ASP A 156 -3.65 -4.86 4.85
CA ASP A 156 -3.99 -6.24 4.48
C ASP A 156 -5.29 -6.74 5.11
N HIS A 157 -6.01 -5.92 5.87
CA HIS A 157 -7.25 -6.33 6.53
C HIS A 157 -8.47 -5.98 5.68
N ASN A 158 -9.35 -6.94 5.38
CA ASN A 158 -10.62 -6.63 4.75
C ASN A 158 -11.72 -6.46 5.82
N PRO A 159 -12.21 -5.23 6.09
CA PRO A 159 -13.14 -4.97 7.17
C PRO A 159 -14.54 -5.55 6.91
N HIS A 160 -14.88 -5.88 5.67
CA HIS A 160 -16.17 -6.51 5.35
C HIS A 160 -16.20 -8.01 5.64
N THR A 161 -15.05 -8.67 5.61
CA THR A 161 -14.95 -10.13 5.82
C THR A 161 -14.24 -10.49 7.11
N GLY A 162 -13.60 -9.52 7.78
CA GLY A 162 -12.76 -9.73 8.96
C GLY A 162 -11.47 -10.51 8.68
N ARG A 163 -11.22 -10.90 7.42
CA ARG A 163 -10.09 -11.76 7.04
C ARG A 163 -8.90 -10.91 6.58
N PRO A 164 -7.67 -11.26 6.97
CA PRO A 164 -6.49 -10.69 6.35
C PRO A 164 -6.32 -11.27 4.94
N ALA A 165 -5.72 -10.51 4.03
CA ALA A 165 -5.34 -10.96 2.69
C ALA A 165 -4.35 -12.14 2.72
N MET A 166 -3.62 -12.27 3.83
CA MET A 166 -2.51 -13.21 4.02
C MET A 166 -2.85 -14.40 4.97
N ALA A 167 -4.14 -14.74 5.14
CA ALA A 167 -4.56 -15.95 5.87
C ALA A 167 -4.52 -17.21 4.99
#